data_AF-X1S314-F1
#
_entry.id   AF-X1S314-F1
#
_cell.length_a   1.000
_cell.length_b   1.000
_cell.length_c   1.000
_cell.angle_alpha   90.00
_cell.angle_beta   90.00
_cell.angle_gamma   90.00
#
_symmetry.space_group_name_H-M   'P 1'
#
loop_
_entity.id
_entity.type
_entity.pdbx_description
1 polymer ?
#
loop_
_entity_poly.entity_id
_entity_poly.type
_entity_poly.pdbx_seq_one_letter_code
_entity_poly.pdbx_strand_id
1 'polypeptide(L)' 'MPKGYTWKDYLNRDLHIDHIIPKSAFNFTKPEHTDFKRCWALDNLRLLPVQPALSI' A
#
# COMPACT_ATOMS: atom_id res chain seq x y z
N MET A 1 3.65 -10.73 3.42
CA MET A 1 2.22 -11.09 3.46
C MET A 1 1.69 -10.88 4.86
N PRO A 2 0.49 -10.31 5.04
CA PRO A 2 -0.15 -10.22 6.35
C PRO A 2 -0.36 -11.61 6.95
N LYS A 3 -0.33 -11.72 8.29
CA LYS A 3 -0.50 -13.01 8.97
C LYS A 3 -1.87 -13.59 8.65
N GLY A 4 -1.92 -14.84 8.19
CA GLY A 4 -3.16 -15.52 7.82
C GLY A 4 -3.63 -15.27 6.39
N TYR A 5 -2.88 -14.51 5.58
CA TYR A 5 -3.19 -14.24 4.18
C TYR A 5 -2.20 -14.91 3.23
N THR A 6 -2.69 -15.25 2.05
CA THR A 6 -1.99 -15.89 0.94
C THR A 6 -2.07 -15.04 -0.32
N TRP A 7 -1.26 -15.36 -1.33
CA TRP A 7 -1.32 -14.68 -2.62
C TRP A 7 -2.67 -14.84 -3.32
N LYS A 8 -3.41 -15.93 -3.03
CA LYS A 8 -4.75 -16.13 -3.57
C LYS A 8 -5.72 -15.07 -3.07
N ASP A 9 -5.60 -14.64 -1.82
CA ASP A 9 -6.44 -13.58 -1.24
C ASP A 9 -6.16 -12.22 -1.91
N TYR A 10 -4.92 -11.96 -2.30
CA TYR A 10 -4.60 -10.80 -3.15
C TYR A 10 -5.25 -10.90 -4.54
N LEU A 11 -5.15 -12.06 -5.20
CA LEU A 11 -5.78 -12.29 -6.52
C LEU A 11 -7.32 -12.21 -6.45
N ASN A 12 -7.91 -12.60 -5.32
CA ASN A 12 -9.33 -12.48 -5.03
C ASN A 12 -9.79 -11.06 -4.68
N ARG A 13 -8.85 -10.09 -4.61
CA ARG A 13 -9.09 -8.70 -4.21
C ARG A 13 -9.47 -8.51 -2.74
N ASP A 14 -9.13 -9.46 -1.87
CA ASP A 14 -9.30 -9.36 -0.41
C ASP A 14 -8.20 -8.53 0.25
N LEU A 15 -7.14 -8.22 -0.49
CA LEU A 15 -6.03 -7.36 -0.06
C LEU A 15 -5.86 -6.18 -1.02
N HIS A 16 -5.53 -5.00 -0.49
CA HIS A 16 -5.01 -3.87 -1.27
C HIS A 16 -3.57 -3.53 -0.87
N ILE A 17 -2.87 -2.81 -1.75
CA ILE A 17 -1.57 -2.21 -1.45
C ILE A 17 -1.80 -0.80 -0.91
N ASP A 18 -1.23 -0.50 0.24
CA ASP A 18 -1.31 0.79 0.91
C ASP A 18 0.10 1.33 1.22
N HIS A 19 0.22 2.64 1.41
CA HIS A 19 1.46 3.28 1.80
C HIS A 19 1.56 3.35 3.33
N ILE A 20 2.73 3.01 3.89
CA ILE A 20 3.01 3.13 5.33
C ILE A 20 3.10 4.62 5.71
N ILE A 21 3.92 5.38 4.98
CA ILE A 21 3.94 6.84 5.02
C ILE A 21 3.04 7.34 3.89
N PRO A 22 2.04 8.18 4.15
CA PRO A 22 1.08 8.58 3.14
C PRO A 22 1.75 9.36 2.00
N LYS A 23 1.24 9.19 0.78
CA LYS A 23 1.74 9.91 -0.41
C LYS A 23 1.82 11.43 -0.21
N SER A 24 0.88 12.01 0.55
CA SER A 24 0.83 13.44 0.86
C SER A 24 2.02 13.96 1.68
N ALA A 25 2.78 13.08 2.33
CA ALA A 25 3.99 13.45 3.07
C ALA A 25 5.24 13.54 2.19
N PHE A 26 5.15 13.18 0.91
CA PHE A 26 6.25 13.22 -0.05
C PHE A 26 6.02 14.33 -1.07
N ASN A 27 7.09 15.02 -1.46
CA ASN A 27 7.00 16.12 -2.42
C ASN A 27 7.65 15.75 -3.75
N PHE A 28 6.83 15.40 -4.74
CA PHE A 28 7.32 15.10 -6.09
C PHE A 28 6.27 15.37 -7.16
N THR A 29 6.75 15.66 -8.37
CA THR A 29 5.92 15.82 -9.57
C THR A 29 6.38 14.92 -10.72
N LYS A 30 7.55 14.30 -10.60
CA LYS A 30 8.12 13.41 -11.61
C LYS A 30 8.69 12.13 -10.98
N PRO A 31 8.72 10.99 -11.72
CA PRO A 31 9.23 9.72 -11.22
C PRO A 31 10.73 9.71 -10.85
N GLU A 32 11.51 10.63 -11.42
CA GLU A 32 12.96 10.68 -11.22
C GLU A 32 13.34 11.24 -9.83
N HIS A 33 12.40 11.92 -9.16
CA HIS A 33 12.63 12.53 -7.86
C HIS A 33 12.87 11.48 -6.79
N THR A 34 13.80 11.77 -5.87
CA THR A 34 14.12 10.89 -4.73
C THR A 34 12.89 10.56 -3.89
N ASP A 35 12.01 11.55 -3.67
CA ASP A 35 10.79 11.35 -2.89
C ASP A 35 9.76 10.46 -3.58
N PHE A 36 9.71 10.46 -4.93
CA PHE A 36 8.91 9.48 -5.67
C PHE A 36 9.43 8.07 -5.39
N LYS A 37 10.75 7.86 -5.52
CA LYS A 37 11.38 6.55 -5.28
C LYS A 37 11.17 6.06 -3.84
N ARG A 38 11.25 6.96 -2.86
CA ARG A 38 10.97 6.65 -1.44
C ARG A 38 9.50 6.29 -1.21
N CYS A 39 8.58 7.07 -1.79
CA CYS A 39 7.14 6.83 -1.68
C CYS A 39 6.76 5.44 -2.19
N TRP A 40 7.35 4.99 -3.30
CA TRP A 40 7.05 3.72 -3.95
C TRP A 40 8.04 2.59 -3.65
N ALA A 41 8.96 2.79 -2.70
CA ALA A 41 9.86 1.73 -2.25
C ALA A 41 9.06 0.62 -1.56
N LEU A 42 9.46 -0.65 -1.74
CA LEU A 42 8.79 -1.78 -1.10
C LEU A 42 8.71 -1.63 0.43
N ASP A 43 9.71 -1.01 1.04
CA ASP A 43 9.76 -0.74 2.48
C ASP A 43 8.70 0.29 2.94
N ASN A 44 8.14 1.08 2.02
CA ASN A 44 7.03 2.00 2.28
C ASN A 44 5.67 1.44 1.85
N LEU A 45 5.60 0.25 1.26
CA LEU A 45 4.36 -0.37 0.80
C LEU A 45 4.00 -1.55 1.70
N ARG A 46 2.70 -1.71 1.97
CA ARG A 46 2.17 -2.85 2.73
C ARG A 46 0.91 -3.40 2.07
N LEU A 47 0.66 -4.69 2.27
CA LEU A 47 -0.63 -5.30 1.96
C LEU A 47 -1.54 -5.17 3.17
N LEU A 48 -2.77 -4.72 2.97
CA LEU A 48 -3.81 -4.66 4.01
C LEU A 48 -5.06 -5.39 3.53
N PRO A 49 -5.79 -6.03 4.45
CA PRO A 49 -7.15 -6.50 4.17
C PRO A 49 -8.03 -5.37 3.69
N VAL A 50 -8.89 -5.65 2.72
CA VAL A 50 -10.03 -4.79 2.44
C VAL A 50 -10.87 -4.73 3.71
N GLN A 51 -10.82 -3.60 4.43
CA GLN A 51 -11.77 -3.39 5.51
C GLN A 51 -13.16 -3.30 4.88
N PRO A 52 -14.15 -4.13 5.28
CA PRO A 52 -15.53 -3.76 5.06
C PRO A 52 -15.69 -2.43 5.80
N ALA A 53 -16.05 -1.37 5.07
CA ALA A 53 -16.39 -0.09 5.66
C ALA A 53 -17.30 -0.39 6.85
N LEU A 54 -16.90 0.07 8.04
CA LEU A 54 -17.62 -0.09 9.29
C LEU A 54 -19.12 -0.05 8.99
N SER A 55 -19.79 -1.18 9.21
CA SER A 55 -21.24 -1.22 9.34
C SER A 55 -21.58 -0.46 10.62
N ILE A 56 -21.63 0.87 10.49
CA ILE A 56 -22.33 1.79 11.39
C ILE A 56 -23.81 1.76 11.08
#